data_AF-A0A933JNN1-F1
#
_entry.id   AF-A0A933JNN1-F1
#
_cell.length_a   1.000
_cell.length_b   1.000
_cell.length_c   1.000
_cell.angle_alpha   90.00
_cell.angle_beta   90.00
_cell.angle_gamma   90.00
#
_symmetry.space_group_name_H-M   'P 1'
#
loop_
_entity.id
_entity.type
_entity.pdbx_description
1 polymer ?
#
loop_
_entity_poly.entity_id
_entity_poly.type
_entity_poly.pdbx_seq_one_letter_code
_entity_poly.pdbx_strand_id
1 'polypeptide(L)'
;MKPAPAAVVNKTFGGKKALVEKLAPLVDDLAGEGPEKLKGRLSSLSNKKLLHLYQVEQKVRERFGDRTKLVEHLMSARKTAGLTADEIFRNKLATFSKARLLDLARQRLSDRPKKLTPEQKLASKNGRKERERALRKLGKKA
;
A
#
# COMPACT_ATOMS: atom_id res chain seq x y z
N MET A 1 -23.65 15.95 -1.89
CA MET A 1 -23.57 14.71 -2.70
C MET A 1 -22.16 14.63 -3.31
N LYS A 2 -21.47 13.47 -3.27
CA LYS A 2 -20.16 13.34 -3.96
C LYS A 2 -20.41 13.22 -5.46
N PRO A 3 -19.72 13.98 -6.33
CA PRO A 3 -19.93 13.91 -7.77
C PRO A 3 -19.61 12.51 -8.29
N ALA A 4 -20.36 12.07 -9.31
CA ALA A 4 -20.11 10.79 -9.97
C ALA A 4 -18.70 10.79 -10.58
N PRO A 5 -17.96 9.65 -10.56
CA PRO A 5 -16.61 9.59 -11.11
C PRO A 5 -16.50 10.06 -12.57
N ALA A 6 -17.50 9.75 -13.40
CA ALA A 6 -17.55 10.21 -14.79
C ALA A 6 -17.69 11.74 -14.89
N ALA A 7 -18.52 12.36 -14.04
CA ALA A 7 -18.68 13.81 -14.00
C ALA A 7 -17.38 14.52 -13.60
N VAL A 8 -16.65 13.96 -12.62
CA VAL A 8 -15.32 14.47 -12.25
C VAL A 8 -14.36 14.37 -13.43
N VAL A 9 -14.25 13.19 -14.06
CA VAL A 9 -13.34 12.98 -15.20
C VAL A 9 -13.61 13.97 -16.34
N ASN A 10 -14.87 14.17 -16.68
CA ASN A 10 -15.26 15.10 -17.74
C ASN A 10 -14.94 16.55 -17.36
N LYS A 11 -15.25 16.96 -16.13
CA LYS A 11 -15.02 18.33 -15.65
C LYS A 11 -13.53 18.68 -15.54
N THR A 12 -12.70 17.77 -15.02
CA THR A 12 -11.28 18.07 -14.71
C THR A 12 -10.32 17.71 -15.83
N PHE A 13 -10.63 16.70 -16.64
CA PHE A 13 -9.74 16.20 -17.68
C PHE A 13 -10.30 16.35 -19.09
N GLY A 14 -11.58 16.72 -19.26
CA GLY A 14 -12.23 16.77 -20.56
C GLY A 14 -12.65 15.40 -21.10
N GLY A 15 -12.53 14.34 -20.29
CA GLY A 15 -12.97 12.99 -20.65
C GLY A 15 -11.96 11.89 -20.30
N LYS A 16 -12.40 10.64 -20.47
CA LYS A 16 -11.61 9.45 -20.11
C LYS A 16 -10.32 9.33 -20.92
N LYS A 17 -10.38 9.57 -22.24
CA LYS A 17 -9.21 9.49 -23.14
C LYS A 17 -8.10 10.45 -22.71
N ALA A 18 -8.46 11.71 -22.47
CA ALA A 18 -7.54 12.75 -22.00
C ALA A 18 -6.93 12.42 -20.62
N LEU A 19 -7.70 11.80 -19.71
CA LEU A 19 -7.15 11.31 -18.45
C LEU A 19 -6.13 10.19 -18.67
N VAL A 20 -6.39 9.25 -19.58
CA VAL A 20 -5.45 8.17 -19.90
C VAL A 20 -4.17 8.72 -20.52
N GLU A 21 -4.26 9.67 -21.45
CA GLU A 21 -3.09 10.31 -22.08
C GLU A 21 -2.21 11.02 -21.06
N LYS A 22 -2.81 11.72 -20.09
CA LYS A 22 -2.07 12.37 -19.00
C LYS A 22 -1.49 11.37 -17.99
N LEU A 23 -2.15 10.23 -17.78
CA LEU A 23 -1.75 9.24 -16.78
C LEU A 23 -0.69 8.27 -17.30
N ALA A 24 -0.75 7.90 -18.59
CA ALA A 24 0.17 6.95 -19.22
C ALA A 24 1.67 7.25 -19.00
N PRO A 25 2.17 8.50 -19.12
CA PRO A 25 3.58 8.79 -18.88
C PRO A 25 3.96 8.82 -17.39
N LEU A 26 2.99 8.90 -16.47
CA LEU A 26 3.24 8.98 -15.03
C LEU A 26 3.30 7.61 -14.36
N VAL A 27 2.58 6.63 -14.91
CA VAL A 27 2.47 5.28 -14.35
C VAL A 27 3.66 4.45 -14.80
N ASP A 28 4.28 3.74 -13.86
CA ASP A 28 5.36 2.81 -14.21
C ASP A 28 4.81 1.60 -14.97
N ASP A 29 5.47 1.24 -16.06
CA ASP A 29 5.19 0.00 -16.78
C ASP A 29 5.88 -1.19 -16.09
N LEU A 30 5.30 -1.62 -14.96
CA LEU A 30 5.84 -2.76 -14.19
C LEU A 30 5.81 -4.08 -14.95
N ALA A 31 5.00 -4.19 -16.01
CA ALA A 31 4.87 -5.39 -16.82
C ALA A 31 5.78 -5.37 -18.07
N GLY A 32 6.41 -4.23 -18.38
CA GLY A 32 7.23 -4.08 -19.59
C GLY A 32 6.43 -4.26 -20.88
N GLU A 33 5.12 -3.98 -20.87
CA GLU A 33 4.21 -4.18 -21.99
C GLU A 33 4.42 -3.16 -23.12
N GLY A 34 5.06 -2.03 -22.81
CA GLY A 34 5.26 -0.90 -23.71
C GLY A 34 4.12 0.14 -23.63
N PRO A 35 4.36 1.35 -24.16
CA PRO A 35 3.49 2.51 -23.93
C PRO A 35 2.08 2.34 -24.52
N GLU A 36 1.95 1.73 -25.70
CA GLU A 36 0.64 1.57 -26.35
C GLU A 36 -0.21 0.50 -25.68
N LYS A 37 0.38 -0.64 -25.28
CA LYS A 37 -0.34 -1.66 -24.51
C LYS A 37 -0.75 -1.13 -23.13
N LEU A 38 0.11 -0.35 -22.48
CA LEU A 38 -0.22 0.32 -21.22
C LEU A 38 -1.42 1.26 -21.38
N LYS A 39 -1.44 2.10 -22.43
CA LYS A 39 -2.59 2.98 -22.72
C LYS A 39 -3.87 2.18 -22.99
N GLY A 40 -3.79 1.07 -23.72
CA GLY A 40 -4.92 0.16 -23.95
C GLY A 40 -5.46 -0.41 -22.64
N ARG A 41 -4.57 -0.89 -21.76
CA ARG A 41 -4.91 -1.41 -20.44
C ARG A 41 -5.51 -0.34 -19.53
N LEU A 42 -4.98 0.89 -19.54
CA LEU A 42 -5.56 2.01 -18.80
C LEU A 42 -6.95 2.39 -19.34
N SER A 43 -7.13 2.35 -20.65
CA SER A 43 -8.40 2.66 -21.31
C SER A 43 -9.51 1.67 -20.97
N SER A 44 -9.20 0.42 -20.63
CA SER A 44 -10.19 -0.57 -20.18
C SER A 44 -10.62 -0.39 -18.72
N LEU A 45 -9.85 0.35 -17.90
CA LEU A 45 -10.18 0.57 -16.49
C LEU A 45 -11.41 1.48 -16.30
N SER A 46 -12.06 1.35 -15.14
CA SER A 46 -13.16 2.24 -14.77
C SER A 46 -12.68 3.65 -14.41
N ASN A 47 -13.52 4.67 -14.63
CA ASN A 47 -13.19 6.07 -14.30
C ASN A 47 -12.77 6.25 -12.83
N LYS A 48 -13.40 5.50 -11.90
CA LYS A 48 -13.02 5.50 -10.48
C LYS A 48 -11.58 5.03 -10.27
N LYS A 49 -11.15 3.97 -10.98
CA LYS A 49 -9.77 3.45 -10.89
C LYS A 49 -8.77 4.44 -11.49
N LEU A 50 -9.09 5.05 -12.64
CA LEU A 50 -8.23 6.04 -13.27
C LEU A 50 -8.02 7.28 -12.38
N LEU A 51 -9.09 7.80 -11.78
CA LEU A 51 -8.98 8.89 -10.80
C LEU A 51 -8.13 8.50 -9.59
N HIS A 52 -8.30 7.27 -9.09
CA HIS A 52 -7.50 6.78 -7.97
C HIS A 52 -6.01 6.68 -8.33
N LEU A 53 -5.68 6.13 -9.50
CA LEU A 53 -4.30 6.06 -9.98
C LEU A 53 -3.69 7.45 -10.11
N TYR A 54 -4.41 8.39 -10.74
CA TYR A 54 -3.96 9.77 -10.84
C TYR A 54 -3.69 10.41 -9.46
N GLN A 55 -4.60 10.22 -8.49
CA GLN A 55 -4.40 10.69 -7.12
C GLN A 55 -3.19 10.06 -6.43
N VAL A 56 -2.90 8.79 -6.69
CA VAL A 56 -1.72 8.11 -6.17
C VAL A 56 -0.47 8.73 -6.76
N GLU A 57 -0.41 8.91 -8.08
CA GLU A 57 0.74 9.54 -8.75
C GLU A 57 1.00 10.95 -8.24
N GLN A 58 -0.04 11.79 -8.11
CA GLN A 58 0.10 13.13 -7.53
C GLN A 58 0.63 13.07 -6.09
N LYS A 59 0.10 12.17 -5.25
CA LYS A 59 0.57 12.04 -3.86
C LYS A 59 2.00 11.54 -3.75
N VAL A 60 2.45 10.66 -4.64
CA VAL A 60 3.87 10.26 -4.69
C VAL A 60 4.71 11.47 -5.06
N ARG A 61 4.32 12.19 -6.12
CA ARG A 61 5.05 13.35 -6.61
C ARG A 61 5.15 14.48 -5.59
N GLU A 62 4.04 14.84 -4.96
CA GLU A 62 3.98 15.92 -3.98
C GLU A 62 4.77 15.62 -2.70
N ARG A 63 4.69 14.38 -2.19
CA ARG A 63 5.26 14.04 -0.88
C ARG A 63 6.68 13.47 -0.94
N PHE A 64 7.01 12.78 -2.03
CA PHE A 64 8.27 12.05 -2.15
C PHE A 64 9.05 12.42 -3.42
N GLY A 65 8.42 13.06 -4.40
CA GLY A 65 8.99 13.32 -5.73
C GLY A 65 8.83 12.11 -6.65
N ASP A 66 9.59 11.06 -6.39
CA ASP A 66 9.69 9.90 -7.30
C ASP A 66 9.53 8.57 -6.56
N ARG A 67 9.33 7.51 -7.34
CA ARG A 67 9.24 6.14 -6.81
C ARG A 67 10.49 5.72 -6.05
N THR A 68 11.68 6.05 -6.58
CA THR A 68 12.97 5.74 -5.95
C THR A 68 13.07 6.35 -4.56
N LYS A 69 12.74 7.64 -4.43
CA LYS A 69 12.69 8.36 -3.14
C LYS A 69 11.65 7.78 -2.18
N LEU A 70 10.49 7.34 -2.67
CA LEU A 70 9.49 6.65 -1.85
C LEU A 70 10.03 5.31 -1.30
N VAL A 71 10.77 4.54 -2.12
CA VAL A 71 11.42 3.30 -1.67
C VAL A 71 12.50 3.60 -0.64
N GLU A 72 13.32 4.62 -0.84
CA GLU A 72 14.35 5.05 0.13
C GLU A 72 13.73 5.48 1.46
N HIS A 73 12.64 6.26 1.42
CA HIS A 73 11.89 6.63 2.61
C HIS A 73 11.34 5.40 3.36
N LEU A 74 10.89 4.37 2.65
CA LEU A 74 10.44 3.12 3.27
C LEU A 74 11.60 2.34 3.90
N MET A 75 12.77 2.33 3.25
CA MET A 75 13.97 1.69 3.79
C MET A 75 14.45 2.40 5.06
N SER A 76 14.48 3.73 5.06
CA SER A 76 14.88 4.52 6.23
C SER A 76 13.88 4.35 7.38
N ALA A 77 12.57 4.46 7.12
CA ALA A 77 11.53 4.25 8.12
C ALA A 77 11.60 2.86 8.75
N ARG A 78 11.91 1.83 7.96
CA ARG A 78 12.08 0.47 8.45
C ARG A 78 13.34 0.32 9.32
N LYS A 79 14.46 0.92 8.92
CA LYS A 79 15.70 0.96 9.71
C LYS A 79 15.49 1.66 11.06
N THR A 80 14.80 2.81 11.07
CA THR A 80 14.44 3.52 12.30
C THR A 80 13.54 2.71 13.22
N ALA A 81 12.69 1.85 12.66
CA ALA A 81 11.86 0.91 13.43
C ALA A 81 12.64 -0.32 13.96
N GLY A 82 13.96 -0.40 13.76
CA GLY A 82 14.78 -1.53 14.21
C GLY A 82 14.56 -2.82 13.42
N LEU A 83 14.01 -2.72 12.21
CA LEU A 83 13.76 -3.86 11.32
C LEU A 83 14.88 -3.95 10.27
N THR A 84 15.20 -5.17 9.83
CA THR A 84 16.20 -5.41 8.78
C THR A 84 15.76 -4.75 7.48
N ALA A 85 16.66 -3.95 6.90
CA ALA A 85 16.44 -3.11 5.72
C ALA A 85 17.51 -3.43 4.67
N ASP A 86 17.47 -4.67 4.18
CA ASP A 86 18.49 -5.21 3.28
C ASP A 86 18.06 -5.14 1.80
N GLU A 87 18.98 -5.48 0.90
CA GLU A 87 18.72 -5.50 -0.55
C GLU A 87 17.55 -6.41 -0.93
N ILE A 88 17.37 -7.54 -0.25
CA ILE A 88 16.23 -8.44 -0.47
C ILE A 88 14.91 -7.70 -0.24
N PHE A 89 14.84 -6.84 0.79
CA PHE A 89 13.64 -6.06 1.05
C PHE A 89 13.48 -4.94 0.02
N ARG A 90 14.56 -4.29 -0.40
CA ARG A 90 14.54 -3.29 -1.48
C ARG A 90 14.03 -3.90 -2.79
N ASN A 91 14.50 -5.09 -3.15
CA ASN A 91 14.05 -5.83 -4.33
C ASN A 91 12.56 -6.19 -4.22
N LYS A 92 12.10 -6.53 -3.02
CA LYS A 92 10.66 -6.75 -2.77
C LYS A 92 9.83 -5.48 -2.95
N LEU A 93 10.35 -4.31 -2.54
CA LEU A 93 9.66 -3.03 -2.78
C LEU A 93 9.60 -2.68 -4.27
N ALA A 94 10.60 -3.07 -5.06
CA ALA A 94 10.63 -2.83 -6.50
C ALA A 94 9.47 -3.51 -7.25
N THR A 95 8.92 -4.62 -6.74
CA THR A 95 7.77 -5.31 -7.37
C THR A 95 6.42 -4.70 -7.03
N PHE A 96 6.35 -3.83 -6.02
CA PHE A 96 5.08 -3.25 -5.57
C PHE A 96 4.61 -2.09 -6.44
N SER A 97 3.30 -1.87 -6.53
CA SER A 97 2.76 -0.66 -7.16
C SER A 97 3.00 0.57 -6.29
N LYS A 98 3.06 1.77 -6.90
CA LYS A 98 3.17 3.04 -6.14
C LYS A 98 2.06 3.20 -5.10
N ALA A 99 0.85 2.74 -5.41
CA ALA A 99 -0.27 2.73 -4.47
C ALA A 99 0.04 1.89 -3.22
N ARG A 100 0.63 0.70 -3.40
CA ARG A 100 1.05 -0.16 -2.29
C ARG A 100 2.20 0.44 -1.50
N LEU A 101 3.18 1.03 -2.18
CA LEU A 101 4.29 1.72 -1.53
C LEU A 101 3.80 2.90 -0.67
N LEU A 102 2.85 3.70 -1.18
CA LEU A 102 2.22 4.77 -0.40
C LEU A 102 1.47 4.26 0.83
N ASP A 103 0.78 3.13 0.70
CA ASP A 103 0.08 2.50 1.82
C ASP A 103 1.08 2.05 2.89
N LEU A 104 2.18 1.40 2.50
CA LEU A 104 3.26 1.04 3.42
C LEU A 104 3.89 2.28 4.09
N ALA A 105 4.01 3.39 3.37
CA ALA A 105 4.58 4.62 3.92
C ALA A 105 3.64 5.32 4.91
N ARG A 106 2.33 5.03 4.85
CA ARG A 106 1.34 5.50 5.83
C ARG A 106 1.27 4.60 7.06
N GLN A 107 1.61 3.32 6.91
CA GLN A 107 1.65 2.41 8.03
C GLN A 107 2.75 2.86 9.00
N ARG A 108 2.35 3.13 10.25
CA ARG A 108 3.31 3.36 11.32
C ARG A 108 4.01 2.04 11.62
N LEU A 109 5.24 1.90 11.14
CA LEU A 109 6.08 0.72 11.38
C LEU A 109 6.33 0.50 12.88
N SER A 110 6.28 1.58 13.68
CA SER A 110 6.33 1.58 15.15
C SER A 110 5.10 0.97 15.82
N ASP A 111 3.95 0.96 15.14
CA ASP A 111 2.66 0.57 15.72
C ASP A 111 2.36 -0.92 15.50
N ARG A 112 3.37 -1.71 15.10
CA ARG A 112 3.23 -3.18 15.19
C ARG A 112 2.87 -3.49 16.64
N PRO A 113 1.71 -4.10 16.90
CA PRO A 113 1.32 -4.42 18.27
C PRO A 113 2.45 -5.24 18.88
N LYS A 114 2.99 -4.77 20.00
CA LYS A 114 3.98 -5.54 20.77
C LYS A 114 3.47 -6.96 20.85
N LYS A 115 4.31 -7.94 20.49
CA LYS A 115 3.93 -9.36 20.56
C LYS A 115 3.36 -9.61 21.95
N LEU A 116 2.06 -9.87 22.04
CA LEU A 116 1.41 -10.08 23.33
C LEU A 116 2.17 -11.19 24.07
N THR A 117 2.51 -10.93 25.33
CA THR A 117 3.13 -11.96 26.17
C THR A 117 2.17 -13.15 26.26
N PRO A 118 2.67 -14.35 26.58
CA PRO A 118 1.80 -15.52 26.73
C PRO A 118 0.64 -15.28 27.73
N GLU A 119 0.87 -14.45 28.74
CA GLU A 119 -0.11 -14.05 29.76
C GLU A 119 -1.17 -13.07 29.19
N GLN A 120 -0.76 -12.11 28.37
CA GLN A 120 -1.71 -11.20 27.70
C GLN A 120 -2.57 -11.94 26.65
N LYS A 121 -2.00 -12.95 25.97
CA LYS A 121 -2.75 -13.85 25.07
C LYS A 121 -3.73 -14.76 25.81
N LEU A 122 -3.44 -15.07 27.07
CA LEU A 122 -4.34 -15.83 27.94
C LEU A 122 -5.50 -14.95 28.42
N ALA A 123 -5.23 -13.69 28.77
CA ALA A 123 -6.23 -12.70 29.18
C ALA A 123 -7.19 -12.32 28.05
N SER A 124 -6.73 -12.27 26.78
CA SER A 124 -7.57 -11.94 25.63
C SER A 124 -8.48 -13.07 25.14
N LYS A 125 -8.38 -14.26 25.75
CA LYS A 125 -9.27 -15.39 25.44
C LYS A 125 -10.51 -15.31 26.31
N ASN A 126 -11.68 -15.34 25.69
CA ASN A 126 -12.95 -15.22 26.41
C ASN A 126 -13.54 -16.60 26.77
N GLY A 127 -13.10 -17.68 26.11
CA GLY A 127 -13.60 -19.03 26.38
C GLY A 127 -12.84 -19.77 27.49
N ARG A 128 -13.57 -20.37 28.44
CA ARG A 128 -13.01 -21.19 29.54
C ARG A 128 -12.06 -22.31 29.04
N LYS A 129 -12.49 -23.07 28.03
CA LYS A 129 -11.68 -24.13 27.39
C LYS A 129 -10.42 -23.58 26.71
N GLU A 130 -10.48 -22.36 26.18
CA GLU A 130 -9.34 -21.74 25.49
C GLU A 130 -8.31 -21.21 26.47
N ARG A 131 -8.76 -20.75 27.65
CA ARG A 131 -7.92 -20.37 28.79
C ARG A 131 -7.23 -21.59 29.39
N GLU A 132 -7.96 -22.66 29.68
CA GLU A 132 -7.39 -23.92 30.20
C GLU A 132 -6.34 -24.51 29.24
N ARG A 133 -6.61 -24.52 27.93
CA ARG A 133 -5.62 -24.97 26.92
C ARG A 133 -4.39 -24.06 26.86
N ALA A 134 -4.54 -22.77 27.10
CA ALA A 134 -3.42 -21.83 27.13
C ALA A 134 -2.62 -21.91 28.43
N LEU A 135 -3.26 -22.11 29.59
CA LEU A 135 -2.63 -22.39 30.89
C LEU A 135 -1.81 -23.69 30.82
N ARG A 136 -2.39 -24.75 30.26
CA ARG A 136 -1.71 -26.04 30.07
C ARG A 136 -0.50 -25.94 29.14
N LYS A 137 -0.54 -25.10 28.10
CA LYS A 137 0.62 -24.81 27.23
C LYS A 137 1.70 -23.98 27.91
N LEU A 138 1.36 -23.26 28.97
CA LEU A 138 2.27 -22.41 29.76
C LEU A 138 2.86 -23.12 30.97
N GLY A 139 2.54 -24.40 31.20
CA GLY A 139 3.04 -25.17 32.35
C GLY A 139 2.47 -24.74 33.70
N LYS A 140 1.53 -23.79 33.72
CA LYS A 140 0.80 -23.36 34.92
C LYS A 140 -0.44 -24.25 35.05
N LYS A 141 -0.64 -24.90 36.22
CA LYS A 141 -1.87 -25.68 36.48
C LYS A 141 -3.08 -24.74 36.40
N ALA A 142 -4.17 -25.27 35.83
CA ALA A 142 -5.39 -24.55 35.51
C ALA A 142 -6.09 -24.00 36.77
#